data_AF-A0A940FA44-F1
#
_entry.id   AF-A0A940FA44-F1
#
_cell.length_a   1.000
_cell.length_b   1.000
_cell.length_c   1.000
_cell.angle_alpha   90.00
_cell.angle_beta   90.00
_cell.angle_gamma   90.00
#
_symmetry.space_group_name_H-M   'P 1'
#
loop_
_entity.id
_entity.type
_entity.pdbx_description
1 polymer ?
#
loop_
_entity_poly.entity_id
_entity_poly.type
_entity_poly.pdbx_seq_one_letter_code
_entity_poly.pdbx_strand_id
1 'polypeptide(L)'
;MVEEHRLIEWREAEQRVDREDALRRRILLSLTDLLLAELRRRVGQPFVLRELIDEYDRGTDWAVALITDAAPREPWAWAPSLAVDAAFSRYARFARDVGGGRWTGGKRNDD
;
A
#
# COMPACT_ATOMS: atom_id res chain seq x y z
N MET A 1 -18.70 -8.41 6.59
CA MET A 1 -19.04 -8.23 5.16
C MET A 1 -18.21 -7.11 4.52
N VAL A 2 -18.22 -5.86 5.01
CA VAL A 2 -17.49 -4.74 4.36
C VAL A 2 -15.95 -4.90 4.41
N GLU A 3 -15.40 -5.34 5.54
CA GLU A 3 -13.93 -5.45 5.71
C GLU A 3 -13.32 -6.58 4.87
N GLU A 4 -14.03 -7.70 4.75
CA GLU A 4 -13.64 -8.84 3.91
C GLU A 4 -13.66 -8.46 2.42
N HIS A 5 -14.70 -7.78 1.97
CA HIS A 5 -14.79 -7.27 0.60
C HIS A 5 -13.59 -6.39 0.26
N ARG A 6 -13.24 -5.45 1.16
CA ARG A 6 -12.11 -4.56 0.96
C ARG A 6 -10.78 -5.29 0.88
N LEU A 7 -10.57 -6.31 1.73
CA LEU A 7 -9.38 -7.15 1.66
C LEU A 7 -9.27 -7.90 0.33
N ILE A 8 -10.40 -8.35 -0.24
CA ILE A 8 -10.43 -9.03 -1.53
C ILE A 8 -10.01 -8.05 -2.63
N GLU A 9 -10.64 -6.87 -2.69
CA GLU A 9 -10.32 -5.82 -3.68
C GLU A 9 -8.83 -5.45 -3.65
N TRP A 10 -8.27 -5.22 -2.46
CA TRP A 10 -6.86 -4.88 -2.31
C TRP A 10 -5.92 -6.03 -2.72
N ARG A 11 -6.27 -7.27 -2.39
CA ARG A 11 -5.48 -8.45 -2.82
C ARG A 11 -5.53 -8.64 -4.33
N GLU A 12 -6.66 -8.39 -4.96
CA GLU A 12 -6.80 -8.44 -6.41
C GLU A 12 -5.93 -7.36 -7.09
N ALA A 13 -5.91 -6.15 -6.53
CA ALA A 13 -5.03 -5.08 -6.97
C ALA A 13 -3.55 -5.48 -6.87
N GLU A 14 -3.12 -6.04 -5.74
CA GLU A 14 -1.75 -6.53 -5.57
C GLU A 14 -1.39 -7.61 -6.61
N GLN A 15 -2.27 -8.60 -6.83
CA GLN A 15 -2.05 -9.61 -7.87
C GLN A 15 -2.03 -9.01 -9.27
N ARG A 16 -2.77 -7.92 -9.51
CA ARG A 16 -2.80 -7.25 -10.81
C ARG A 16 -1.51 -6.49 -11.06
N VAL A 17 -0.89 -5.87 -10.04
CA VAL A 17 0.49 -5.34 -10.14
C VAL A 17 1.46 -6.41 -10.63
N ASP A 18 1.37 -7.62 -10.08
CA ASP A 18 2.28 -8.73 -10.43
C ASP A 18 2.14 -9.21 -11.88
N ARG A 19 0.97 -8.98 -12.51
CA ARG A 19 0.67 -9.37 -13.90
C ARG A 19 1.03 -8.31 -14.94
N GLU A 20 1.42 -7.11 -14.52
CA GLU A 20 1.85 -6.05 -15.46
C GLU A 20 3.19 -6.40 -16.13
N ASP A 21 3.50 -5.70 -17.24
CA ASP A 21 4.80 -5.83 -17.90
C ASP A 21 5.97 -5.47 -16.96
N ALA A 22 7.18 -5.91 -17.30
CA ALA A 22 8.32 -5.81 -16.40
C ALA A 22 8.67 -4.36 -15.98
N LEU A 23 8.53 -3.40 -16.89
CA LEU A 23 8.82 -2.00 -16.61
C LEU A 23 7.75 -1.42 -15.69
N ARG A 24 6.47 -1.60 -16.06
CA ARG A 24 5.34 -1.08 -15.29
C ARG A 24 5.24 -1.72 -13.91
N ARG A 25 5.45 -3.04 -13.80
CA ARG A 25 5.51 -3.74 -12.52
C ARG A 25 6.58 -3.15 -11.60
N ARG A 26 7.79 -2.93 -12.11
CA ARG A 26 8.89 -2.36 -11.31
C ARG A 26 8.51 -0.99 -10.75
N ILE A 27 7.91 -0.12 -11.57
CA ILE A 27 7.48 1.21 -11.14
C ILE A 27 6.38 1.11 -10.07
N LEU A 28 5.33 0.31 -10.32
CA LEU A 28 4.23 0.10 -9.37
C LEU A 28 4.72 -0.44 -8.03
N LEU A 29 5.68 -1.36 -8.03
CA LEU A 29 6.31 -1.87 -6.80
C LEU A 29 7.05 -0.78 -6.04
N SER A 30 7.84 0.06 -6.72
CA SER A 30 8.53 1.19 -6.08
C SER A 30 7.56 2.20 -5.48
N LEU A 31 6.46 2.51 -6.17
CA LEU A 31 5.41 3.38 -5.64
C LEU A 31 4.69 2.73 -4.45
N THR A 32 4.41 1.43 -4.52
CA THR A 32 3.81 0.67 -3.41
C THR A 32 4.67 0.75 -2.15
N ASP A 33 6.00 0.62 -2.29
CA ASP A 33 6.92 0.70 -1.15
C ASP A 33 6.99 2.11 -0.54
N LEU A 34 6.93 3.16 -1.38
CA LEU A 34 6.82 4.55 -0.93
C LEU A 34 5.53 4.78 -0.12
N LEU A 35 4.39 4.30 -0.62
CA LEU A 35 3.10 4.44 0.02
C LEU A 35 3.03 3.64 1.33
N LEU A 36 3.65 2.47 1.39
CA LEU A 36 3.77 1.69 2.62
C LEU A 36 4.52 2.46 3.72
N ALA A 37 5.60 3.16 3.37
CA ALA A 37 6.33 3.99 4.32
C ALA A 37 5.43 5.11 4.87
N GLU A 38 4.62 5.74 4.01
CA GLU A 38 3.68 6.78 4.44
C GLU A 38 2.53 6.23 5.29
N LEU A 39 1.94 5.08 4.93
CA LEU A 39 0.92 4.40 5.72
C LEU A 39 1.42 4.11 7.14
N ARG A 40 2.69 3.71 7.28
CA ARG A 40 3.30 3.51 8.59
C ARG A 40 3.38 4.80 9.41
N ARG A 41 3.62 5.95 8.79
CA ARG A 41 3.62 7.24 9.52
C ARG A 41 2.22 7.68 9.93
N ARG A 42 1.22 7.38 9.10
CA ARG A 42 -0.18 7.80 9.29
C ARG A 42 -0.95 6.93 10.27
N VAL A 43 -0.92 5.62 10.06
CA VAL A 43 -1.68 4.64 10.83
C VAL A 43 -0.88 4.14 12.03
N GLY A 44 0.45 4.02 11.90
CA GLY A 44 1.31 3.49 12.96
C GLY A 44 1.09 2.00 13.21
N GLN A 45 1.64 1.50 14.31
CA GLN A 45 1.44 0.15 14.85
C GLN A 45 1.35 0.23 16.40
N PRO A 46 0.59 -0.67 17.07
CA PRO A 46 -0.30 -1.68 16.49
C PRO A 46 -1.60 -1.04 15.96
N PHE A 47 -2.28 -1.71 15.04
CA PHE A 47 -3.58 -1.30 14.51
C PHE A 47 -4.47 -2.52 14.18
N VAL A 48 -5.79 -2.31 14.06
CA VAL A 48 -6.76 -3.26 13.52
C VAL A 48 -7.11 -2.93 12.07
N LEU A 49 -7.61 -3.92 11.33
CA LEU A 49 -7.99 -3.73 9.93
C LEU A 49 -8.97 -2.57 9.74
N ARG A 50 -9.91 -2.40 10.69
CA ARG A 50 -10.88 -1.31 10.65
C ARG A 50 -10.23 0.08 10.58
N GLU A 51 -9.17 0.31 11.37
CA GLU A 51 -8.47 1.60 11.40
C GLU A 51 -7.77 1.88 10.06
N LEU A 52 -7.27 0.84 9.39
CA LEU A 52 -6.70 0.97 8.06
C LEU A 52 -7.77 1.27 7.00
N ILE A 53 -8.95 0.64 7.10
CA ILE A 53 -10.09 0.91 6.22
C ILE A 53 -10.60 2.34 6.43
N ASP A 54 -10.70 2.80 7.68
CA ASP A 54 -11.13 4.16 7.97
C ASP A 54 -10.14 5.19 7.41
N GLU A 55 -8.82 4.91 7.43
CA GLU A 55 -7.83 5.77 6.77
C GLU A 55 -7.97 5.76 5.24
N TYR A 56 -8.30 4.62 4.63
CA TYR A 56 -8.61 4.54 3.21
C TYR A 56 -9.85 5.37 2.85
N ASP A 57 -10.93 5.26 3.64
CA ASP A 57 -12.21 5.94 3.42
C ASP A 57 -12.15 7.45 3.65
N ARG A 58 -11.20 7.94 4.45
CA ARG A 58 -10.92 9.39 4.59
C ARG A 58 -10.36 10.03 3.32
N GLY A 59 -9.88 9.21 2.38
CA GLY A 59 -9.34 9.66 1.10
C GLY A 59 -7.83 9.48 0.99
N THR A 60 -7.39 9.21 -0.23
CA THR A 60 -6.00 8.87 -0.57
C THR A 60 -5.32 9.97 -1.38
N ASP A 61 -5.78 11.22 -1.26
CA ASP A 61 -5.21 12.39 -1.95
C ASP A 61 -3.71 12.60 -1.65
N TRP A 62 -3.30 12.22 -0.43
CA TRP A 62 -1.90 12.22 -0.03
C TRP A 62 -1.03 11.27 -0.87
N ALA A 63 -1.61 10.16 -1.34
CA ALA A 63 -0.91 9.20 -2.18
C ALA A 63 -0.68 9.77 -3.58
N VAL A 64 -1.66 10.51 -4.11
CA VAL A 64 -1.53 11.20 -5.41
C VAL A 64 -0.37 12.19 -5.37
N ALA A 65 -0.26 12.97 -4.29
CA ALA A 65 0.86 13.91 -4.12
C ALA A 65 2.22 13.18 -4.09
N LEU A 66 2.33 12.07 -3.33
CA LEU A 66 3.56 11.29 -3.25
C LEU A 66 3.94 10.63 -4.58
N ILE A 67 2.98 10.04 -5.29
CA ILE A 67 3.21 9.41 -6.60
C ILE A 67 3.65 10.46 -7.63
N THR A 68 3.01 11.63 -7.62
CA THR A 68 3.34 12.73 -8.54
C THR A 68 4.76 13.24 -8.31
N ASP A 69 5.17 13.40 -7.05
CA ASP A 69 6.52 13.83 -6.68
C ASP A 69 7.59 12.78 -7.03
N ALA A 70 7.31 11.51 -6.73
CA ALA A 70 8.24 10.41 -6.99
C ALA A 70 8.51 10.20 -8.48
N ALA A 71 7.55 10.53 -9.33
CA ALA A 71 7.64 10.21 -10.74
C ALA A 71 6.88 11.26 -11.59
N PRO A 72 7.45 12.47 -11.75
CA PRO A 72 6.77 13.63 -12.34
C PRO A 72 6.65 13.57 -13.87
N ARG A 73 7.39 12.67 -14.54
CA ARG A 73 7.49 12.65 -16.00
C ARG A 73 6.39 11.85 -16.70
N GLU A 74 5.76 10.87 -16.03
CA GLU A 74 4.66 10.10 -16.61
C GLU A 74 3.56 9.65 -15.59
N PRO A 75 3.00 10.53 -14.73
CA PRO A 75 2.05 10.12 -13.69
C PRO A 75 0.78 9.42 -14.22
N TRP A 76 0.33 9.82 -15.41
CA TRP A 76 -0.85 9.28 -16.08
C TRP A 76 -0.60 7.92 -16.76
N ALA A 77 0.66 7.55 -17.00
CA ALA A 77 1.00 6.28 -17.64
C ALA A 77 0.88 5.09 -16.66
N TRP A 78 0.88 5.36 -15.36
CA TRP A 78 0.68 4.35 -14.32
C TRP A 78 -0.76 4.35 -13.84
N ALA A 79 -1.13 3.37 -13.02
CA ALA A 79 -2.43 3.34 -12.36
C ALA A 79 -2.23 3.68 -10.87
N PRO A 80 -2.32 4.95 -10.46
CA PRO A 80 -2.06 5.37 -9.07
C PRO A 80 -2.93 4.62 -8.06
N SER A 81 -4.21 4.42 -8.38
CA SER A 81 -5.13 3.62 -7.56
C SER A 81 -4.64 2.19 -7.36
N LEU A 82 -4.07 1.57 -8.40
CA LEU A 82 -3.54 0.21 -8.32
C LEU A 82 -2.35 0.10 -7.35
N ALA A 83 -1.46 1.10 -7.35
CA ALA A 83 -0.34 1.14 -6.40
C ALA A 83 -0.82 1.42 -4.97
N VAL A 84 -1.83 2.28 -4.81
CA VAL A 84 -2.48 2.55 -3.52
C VAL A 84 -3.09 1.28 -2.95
N ASP A 85 -3.97 0.62 -3.71
CA ASP A 85 -4.65 -0.60 -3.25
C ASP A 85 -3.67 -1.74 -2.92
N ALA A 86 -2.60 -1.88 -3.71
CA ALA A 86 -1.53 -2.83 -3.42
C ALA A 86 -0.79 -2.50 -2.11
N ALA A 87 -0.57 -1.21 -1.81
CA ALA A 87 0.06 -0.79 -0.55
C ALA A 87 -0.85 -1.10 0.65
N PHE A 88 -2.14 -0.80 0.54
CA PHE A 88 -3.13 -1.15 1.57
C PHE A 88 -3.25 -2.66 1.76
N SER A 89 -3.24 -3.46 0.68
CA SER A 89 -3.19 -4.94 0.75
C SER A 89 -2.02 -5.43 1.60
N ARG A 90 -0.82 -4.91 1.31
CA ARG A 90 0.41 -5.30 2.01
C ARG A 90 0.39 -4.87 3.46
N TYR A 91 -0.06 -3.65 3.75
CA TYR A 91 -0.10 -3.14 5.12
C TYR A 91 -1.15 -3.87 5.97
N ALA A 92 -2.29 -4.24 5.39
CA ALA A 92 -3.36 -4.98 6.08
C ALA A 92 -2.89 -6.30 6.71
N ARG A 93 -1.82 -6.92 6.18
CA ARG A 93 -1.22 -8.14 6.76
C ARG A 93 -0.62 -7.92 8.16
N PHE A 94 -0.31 -6.67 8.51
CA PHE A 94 0.21 -6.32 9.84
C PHE A 94 -0.87 -5.93 10.84
N ALA A 95 -2.14 -5.87 10.41
CA ALA A 95 -3.26 -5.67 11.30
C ALA A 95 -3.35 -6.84 12.30
N ARG A 96 -3.53 -6.52 13.57
CA ARG A 96 -3.45 -7.52 14.66
C ARG A 96 -4.53 -8.60 14.58
N ASP A 97 -5.68 -8.25 14.02
CA ASP A 97 -6.87 -9.08 13.80
C ASP A 97 -6.87 -9.82 12.45
N VAL A 98 -5.88 -9.55 11.58
CA VAL A 98 -5.70 -10.24 10.29
C VAL A 98 -4.51 -11.20 10.32
N GLY A 99 -3.36 -10.77 10.85
CA GLY A 99 -2.08 -11.48 10.69
C GLY A 99 -1.28 -11.73 11.97
N GLY A 100 -1.83 -11.46 13.16
CA GLY A 100 -1.11 -11.73 14.42
C GLY A 100 -0.01 -10.72 14.76
N GLY A 101 -0.15 -9.45 14.37
CA GLY A 101 0.31 -8.31 15.17
C GLY A 101 1.81 -8.10 15.47
N ARG A 102 2.78 -8.72 14.77
CA ARG A 102 4.20 -8.34 14.91
C ARG A 102 4.98 -8.36 13.59
N TRP A 103 5.29 -7.16 13.08
CA TRP A 103 6.41 -6.95 12.16
C TRP A 103 7.70 -6.87 12.98
N THR A 104 8.55 -7.90 12.92
CA THR A 104 9.93 -7.81 13.41
C THR A 104 10.74 -7.04 12.35
N GLY A 105 11.02 -5.78 12.65
CA GLY A 105 11.70 -4.85 11.75
C GLY A 105 12.89 -5.47 11.02
N GLY A 106 12.81 -5.53 9.69
CA GLY A 106 13.96 -5.73 8.83
C GLY A 106 15.09 -4.79 9.27
N LYS A 107 16.20 -5.41 9.65
CA LYS A 107 17.44 -4.80 10.12
C LYS A 107 17.89 -3.72 9.12
N ARG A 108 18.09 -2.49 9.61
CA ARG A 108 18.87 -1.45 8.92
C ARG A 108 20.36 -1.83 8.97
N ASN A 109 21.06 -1.55 7.87
CA ASN A 109 22.52 -1.65 7.71
C ASN A 109 23.30 -1.03 8.89
N ASP A 110 24.44 -1.66 9.20
CA ASP A 110 25.72 -0.99 9.53
C ASP A 110 26.84 -1.90 8.99
N ASP A 111 27.45 -1.48 7.87
CA ASP A 111 28.87 -1.61 7.48
C ASP A 111 29.12 -0.71 6.25
#